data_AF-A0A6P7T8B6-F1
#
_entry.id   AF-A0A6P7T8B6-F1
#
_cell.length_a   1.000
_cell.length_b   1.000
_cell.length_c   1.000
_cell.angle_alpha   90.00
_cell.angle_beta   90.00
_cell.angle_gamma   90.00
#
_symmetry.space_group_name_H-M   'P 1'
#
loop_
_entity.id
_entity.type
_entity.pdbx_description
1 polymer ?
#
loop_
_entity_poly.entity_id
_entity_poly.type
_entity_poly.pdbx_seq_one_letter_code
_entity_poly.pdbx_strand_id
1 'polypeptide(L)' 'MGGWKLEIFKMAVYMSFPVGLFYYFNQPAFFENWMMTKRKILFPQETVDDRKSFESLKQMVEEKRIAEWEKMTKNT' A
#
# COMPACT_ATOMS: atom_id res chain seq x y z
N MET A 1 -6.75 52.70 -21.45
CA MET A 1 -7.42 51.65 -22.26
C MET A 1 -6.80 50.25 -22.03
N GLY A 2 -6.54 49.85 -20.78
CA GLY A 2 -5.88 48.57 -20.46
C GLY A 2 -6.73 47.54 -19.69
N GLY A 3 -7.88 47.95 -19.14
CA GLY A 3 -8.69 47.10 -18.25
C GLY A 3 -9.25 45.85 -18.94
N TRP A 4 -9.77 45.99 -20.16
CA TRP A 4 -10.40 44.88 -20.89
C TRP A 4 -9.41 43.74 -21.22
N LYS A 5 -8.16 44.08 -21.56
CA LYS A 5 -7.09 43.09 -21.79
C LYS A 5 -6.78 42.30 -20.51
N LEU A 6 -6.82 42.96 -19.35
CA LEU A 6 -6.55 42.32 -18.06
C LEU A 6 -7.71 41.41 -17.62
N GLU A 7 -8.95 41.75 -17.97
CA GLU A 7 -10.12 40.89 -17.73
C GLU A 7 -10.09 39.62 -18.57
N ILE A 8 -9.75 39.73 -19.85
CA ILE A 8 -9.57 38.58 -20.74
C ILE A 8 -8.47 37.65 -20.20
N PHE A 9 -7.36 38.23 -19.72
CA PHE A 9 -6.28 37.46 -19.11
C PHE A 9 -6.74 36.69 -17.85
N LYS A 10 -7.50 37.33 -16.96
CA LYS A 10 -8.06 36.65 -15.77
C LYS A 10 -8.96 35.49 -16.16
N MET A 11 -9.85 35.68 -17.14
CA MET A 11 -10.73 34.63 -17.62
C MET A 11 -9.96 33.47 -18.27
N ALA A 12 -8.92 33.77 -19.04
CA ALA A 12 -8.04 32.75 -19.61
C ALA A 12 -7.32 31.93 -18.52
N VAL A 13 -6.83 32.58 -17.46
CA VAL A 13 -6.22 31.88 -16.31
C VAL A 13 -7.27 31.02 -15.60
N TYR A 14 -8.46 31.55 -15.31
CA TYR A 14 -9.50 30.76 -14.63
C TYR A 14 -9.98 29.56 -15.43
N MET A 15 -10.02 29.65 -16.75
CA MET A 15 -10.40 28.52 -17.61
C MET A 15 -9.26 27.53 -17.83
N SER A 16 -8.03 28.02 -18.01
CA SER A 16 -6.86 27.15 -18.24
C SER A 16 -6.36 26.48 -16.96
N PHE A 17 -6.58 27.06 -15.80
CA PHE A 17 -6.15 26.52 -14.51
C PHE A 17 -6.74 25.14 -14.19
N PRO A 18 -8.07 24.92 -14.20
CA PRO A 18 -8.64 23.59 -13.93
C PRO A 18 -8.28 22.58 -15.02
N VAL A 19 -8.18 23.01 -16.28
CA VAL A 19 -7.81 22.13 -17.41
C VAL A 19 -6.34 21.72 -17.35
N GLY A 20 -5.45 22.65 -17.02
CA GLY A 20 -4.02 22.41 -16.86
C GLY A 20 -3.71 21.55 -15.64
N LEU A 21 -4.42 21.79 -14.52
CA LEU A 21 -4.38 20.91 -13.36
C LEU A 21 -4.87 19.51 -13.73
N PHE A 22 -6.02 19.40 -14.40
CA PHE A 22 -6.54 18.10 -14.83
C PHE A 22 -5.55 17.38 -15.76
N TYR A 23 -4.92 18.08 -16.70
CA TYR A 23 -3.92 17.50 -17.59
C TYR A 23 -2.66 17.03 -16.83
N TYR A 24 -2.20 17.81 -15.86
CA TYR A 24 -1.03 17.46 -15.04
C TYR A 24 -1.32 16.30 -14.09
N PHE A 25 -2.46 16.32 -13.40
CA PHE A 25 -2.85 15.29 -12.43
C PHE A 25 -3.41 14.02 -13.07
N ASN A 26 -3.84 14.05 -14.33
CA ASN A 26 -4.27 12.86 -15.07
C ASN A 26 -3.10 12.04 -15.63
N GLN A 27 -1.83 12.39 -15.36
CA GLN A 27 -0.73 11.48 -15.66
C GLN A 27 -0.69 10.35 -14.60
N PRO A 28 -1.08 9.11 -14.95
CA PRO A 28 -1.17 7.99 -14.00
C PRO A 28 0.19 7.61 -13.38
N ALA A 29 1.30 8.08 -13.95
CA ALA A 29 2.66 7.83 -13.48
C ALA A 29 2.95 8.34 -12.05
N PHE A 30 2.34 9.46 -11.62
CA PHE A 30 2.47 9.93 -10.24
C PHE A 30 1.62 9.10 -9.26
N PHE A 31 0.46 8.63 -9.72
CA PHE A 31 -0.46 7.84 -8.92
C PHE A 31 0.09 6.44 -8.62
N GLU A 32 0.79 5.84 -9.59
CA GLU A 32 1.36 4.50 -9.47
C GLU A 32 2.43 4.45 -8.37
N ASN A 33 3.36 5.43 -8.33
CA ASN A 33 4.40 5.49 -7.29
C ASN A 33 3.83 5.73 -5.89
N TRP A 34 2.80 6.59 -5.76
CA TRP A 34 2.16 6.85 -4.46
C TRP A 34 1.37 5.63 -3.95
N MET A 35 0.58 4.99 -4.80
CA MET A 35 -0.18 3.78 -4.45
C MET A 35 0.73 2.58 -4.17
N MET A 36 1.80 2.40 -4.95
CA MET A 36 2.77 1.31 -4.74
C MET A 36 3.52 1.46 -3.41
N THR A 37 3.88 2.69 -3.04
CA THR A 37 4.49 2.97 -1.73
C THR A 37 3.52 2.68 -0.59
N LYS A 38 2.25 3.10 -0.72
CA LYS A 38 1.21 2.84 0.30
C LYS A 38 0.89 1.34 0.42
N ARG A 39 0.82 0.61 -0.69
CA ARG A 39 0.60 -0.85 -0.70
C ARG A 39 1.75 -1.61 -0.04
N LYS A 40 3.00 -1.19 -0.27
CA LYS A 40 4.20 -1.83 0.32
C LYS A 40 4.27 -1.66 1.85
N ILE A 41 3.78 -0.54 2.37
CA ILE A 41 3.72 -0.30 3.82
C ILE A 41 2.60 -1.14 4.46
N LEU A 42 1.44 -1.23 3.82
CA LEU A 42 0.28 -1.93 4.37
C LEU A 42 0.40 -3.46 4.26
N PHE A 43 1.04 -3.94 3.20
CA PHE A 43 1.32 -5.35 2.97
C PHE A 43 2.84 -5.51 2.83
N PRO A 44 3.58 -5.66 3.94
CA PRO A 44 4.96 -6.07 3.84
C PRO A 44 5.01 -7.37 3.05
N GLN A 45 5.78 -7.38 1.96
CA GLN A 45 5.98 -8.58 1.16
C GLN A 45 6.62 -9.61 2.07
N GLU A 46 5.91 -10.71 2.38
CA GLU A 46 6.45 -11.81 3.17
C GLU A 46 7.80 -12.20 2.58
N THR A 47 8.86 -11.97 3.36
CA THR A 47 10.18 -12.38 2.94
C THR A 47 10.28 -13.90 3.04
N VAL A 48 11.18 -14.50 2.26
CA VAL A 48 11.43 -15.96 2.34
C VAL A 48 11.80 -16.39 3.76
N ASP A 49 12.36 -15.47 4.55
CA ASP A 49 12.74 -15.68 5.94
C ASP A 49 11.53 -15.70 6.90
N ASP A 50 10.52 -14.86 6.63
CA ASP A 50 9.24 -14.88 7.37
C ASP A 50 8.55 -16.24 7.18
N ARG A 51 8.55 -16.76 5.95
CA ARG A 51 7.94 -18.07 5.65
C ARG A 51 8.62 -19.21 6.43
N LYS A 52 9.96 -19.23 6.47
CA LYS A 52 10.71 -20.22 7.27
C LYS A 52 10.43 -20.08 8.76
N SER A 53 10.33 -18.85 9.25
CA SER A 53 9.99 -18.57 10.65
C SER A 53 8.59 -19.09 11.00
N PHE A 54 7.59 -18.85 10.15
CA PHE A 54 6.24 -19.40 10.31
C PHE A 54 6.20 -20.93 10.26
N GLU A 55 6.92 -21.55 9.33
CA GLU A 55 7.00 -23.01 9.22
C GLU A 55 7.64 -23.63 10.47
N SER A 56 8.72 -23.04 11.00
CA SER A 56 9.37 -23.50 12.23
C SER A 56 8.46 -23.34 13.47
N LEU A 57 7.72 -22.24 13.57
CA LEU A 57 6.75 -22.03 14.65
C LEU A 57 5.62 -23.06 14.60
N LYS A 58 5.12 -23.39 13.40
CA LYS A 58 4.09 -24.40 13.22
C LYS A 58 4.56 -25.79 13.65
N GLN A 59 5.81 -26.14 13.31
CA GLN A 59 6.42 -27.41 13.73
C GLN A 59 6.56 -27.48 15.26
N MET A 60 7.08 -26.43 15.89
CA MET A 60 7.22 -26.38 17.35
C MET A 60 5.89 -26.52 18.11
N VAL A 61 4.81 -25.92 17.58
CA VAL A 61 3.48 -26.05 18.18
C VAL A 61 2.95 -27.47 18.06
N GLU A 62 3.13 -28.10 16.90
CA GLU A 62 2.66 -29.47 16.66
C GLU A 62 3.41 -30.48 17.53
N GLU A 63 4.73 -30.34 17.67
CA GLU A 63 5.56 -31.17 18.55
C GLU A 63 5.13 -31.08 20.01
N LYS A 64 4.84 -29.87 20.51
CA LYS A 64 4.31 -29.68 21.87
C LYS A 64 2.96 -30.35 22.05
N ARG A 65 2.08 -30.22 21.05
CA ARG A 65 0.75 -30.84 21.07
C ARG A 65 0.84 -32.37 21.15
N ILE A 66 1.70 -32.98 20.32
CA ILE A 66 1.92 -34.43 20.32
C ILE A 66 2.50 -34.89 21.67
N ALA A 67 3.49 -34.17 22.20
CA ALA A 67 4.09 -34.50 23.50
C ALA A 67 3.08 -34.39 24.67
N GLU A 68 2.15 -33.43 24.61
CA GLU A 68 1.04 -33.33 25.57
C GLU A 68 0.05 -34.48 25.43
N TRP A 69 -0.32 -34.86 24.20
CA TRP A 69 -1.15 -36.04 23.94
C TRP A 69 -0.52 -37.33 24.46
N GLU A 70 0.78 -37.53 24.25
CA GLU A 70 1.50 -38.70 24.77
C GLU A 70 1.54 -38.77 26.30
N LYS A 71 1.60 -37.61 26.97
CA LYS A 71 1.53 -37.55 28.43
C LYS A 71 0.12 -37.88 28.93
N MET A 72 -0.91 -37.42 28.23
CA MET A 72 -2.31 -37.73 28.58
C MET A 72 -2.63 -39.22 28.41
N THR A 73 -2.11 -39.86 27.35
CA THR A 73 -2.36 -41.28 27.07
C THR A 73 -1.56 -42.23 27.96
N LYS A 74 -0.37 -41.85 28.44
CA LYS A 74 0.44 -42.67 29.36
C LYS A 74 0.03 -42.55 30.84
N ASN A 75 -0.79 -41.55 31.18
CA ASN A 75 -1.24 -41.28 32.55
C ASN A 75 -2.71 -41.74 32.81
N THR A 76 -3.29 -42.49 31.86
CA THR A 76 -4.58 -43.20 31.97
C THR A 76 -4.30 -44.70 31.94
#